data_AF-A0A1I3XCD6-F1
#
_entry.id   AF-A0A1I3XCD6-F1
#
_cell.length_a   1.000
_cell.length_b   1.000
_cell.length_c   1.000
_cell.angle_alpha   90.00
_cell.angle_beta   90.00
_cell.angle_gamma   90.00
#
_symmetry.space_group_name_H-M   'P 1'
#
loop_
_entity.id
_entity.type
_entity.pdbx_description
1 polymer ?
#
loop_
_entity_poly.entity_id
_entity_poly.type
_entity_poly.pdbx_seq_one_letter_code
_entity_poly.pdbx_strand_id
1 'polypeptide(L)'
;MKTIRKNKGDVTYYLSRENNDSYRLIKKIKARATHLVKDGHKTTKVTLSDLLLTHDQLYNLDYSLNGLRADDKATIELLIGEFFKNGK
;
A
#
# COMPACT_ATOMS: atom_id res chain seq x y z
N MET A 1 17.38 2.33 1.55
CA MET A 1 16.18 1.80 0.85
C MET A 1 15.17 2.94 0.72
N LYS A 2 14.63 3.17 -0.48
CA LYS A 2 13.66 4.24 -0.72
C LYS A 2 12.26 3.72 -0.42
N THR A 3 11.53 4.42 0.43
CA THR A 3 10.13 4.11 0.75
C THR A 3 9.31 5.39 0.72
N ILE A 4 8.14 5.33 0.11
CA ILE A 4 7.14 6.40 0.17
C ILE A 4 5.83 5.84 0.70
N ARG A 5 4.97 6.74 1.19
CA ARG A 5 3.65 6.38 1.68
C ARG A 5 2.61 7.35 1.16
N LYS A 6 1.37 6.88 0.99
CA LYS A 6 0.22 7.72 0.68
C LYS A 6 -1.01 7.25 1.43
N ASN A 7 -1.82 8.21 1.88
CA ASN A 7 -3.06 7.94 2.60
C ASN A 7 -4.26 8.28 1.71
N LYS A 8 -5.30 7.45 1.76
CA LYS A 8 -6.61 7.70 1.15
C LYS A 8 -7.68 7.28 2.16
N GLY A 9 -8.25 8.25 2.88
CA GLY A 9 -9.19 7.98 3.97
C GLY A 9 -8.60 7.02 5.01
N ASP A 10 -9.27 5.90 5.25
CA ASP A 10 -8.84 4.85 6.17
C ASP A 10 -7.77 3.90 5.60
N VAL A 11 -7.35 4.09 4.35
CA VAL A 11 -6.35 3.24 3.69
C VAL A 11 -4.99 3.95 3.64
N THR A 12 -3.93 3.19 3.89
CA THR A 12 -2.55 3.63 3.69
C THR A 12 -1.82 2.68 2.77
N TYR A 13 -1.16 3.24 1.76
CA TYR A 13 -0.31 2.53 0.81
C TYR A 13 1.16 2.85 1.11
N TYR A 14 2.01 1.85 1.01
CA TYR A 14 3.45 1.96 1.11
C TYR A 14 4.08 1.34 -0.13
N LEU A 15 5.06 2.01 -0.70
CA LEU A 15 5.88 1.47 -1.78
C LEU A 15 7.35 1.60 -1.39
N SER A 16 8.02 0.46 -1.32
CA SER A 16 9.44 0.36 -0.97
C SER A 16 10.22 -0.30 -2.11
N ARG A 17 11.46 0.15 -2.35
CA ARG A 17 12.43 -0.63 -3.11
C ARG A 17 13.15 -1.57 -2.15
N GLU A 18 13.00 -2.87 -2.36
CA GLU A 18 13.68 -3.91 -1.58
C GLU A 18 15.09 -4.10 -2.13
N ASN A 19 15.20 -4.52 -3.40
CA ASN A 19 16.45 -4.79 -4.10
C ASN A 19 16.52 -4.02 -5.44
N ASN A 20 17.55 -4.27 -6.27
CA ASN A 20 17.73 -3.55 -7.54
C ASN A 20 16.53 -3.65 -8.48
N ASP A 21 15.78 -4.75 -8.46
CA ASP A 21 14.64 -4.95 -9.38
C ASP A 21 13.35 -5.38 -8.68
N SER A 22 13.27 -5.18 -7.36
CA SER A 22 12.15 -5.66 -6.54
C SER A 22 11.53 -4.53 -5.74
N TYR A 23 10.21 -4.45 -5.80
CA TYR A 23 9.41 -3.44 -5.13
C TYR A 23 8.37 -4.11 -4.24
N ARG A 24 8.19 -3.57 -3.03
CA ARG A 24 7.18 -4.05 -2.09
C ARG A 24 6.06 -3.03 -1.99
N LEU A 25 4.86 -3.43 -2.40
CA LEU A 25 3.64 -2.66 -2.28
C LEU A 25 2.81 -3.20 -1.12
N ILE A 26 2.57 -2.38 -0.10
CA ILE A 26 1.77 -2.75 1.06
C ILE A 26 0.54 -1.85 1.15
N LYS A 27 -0.63 -2.47 1.25
CA LYS A 27 -1.90 -1.81 1.56
C LYS A 27 -2.29 -2.14 2.99
N LYS A 28 -2.55 -1.11 3.79
CA LYS A 28 -3.11 -1.24 5.14
C LYS A 28 -4.43 -0.50 5.25
N ILE A 29 -5.37 -1.05 6.00
CA ILE A 29 -6.65 -0.40 6.29
C ILE A 29 -6.79 -0.16 7.79
N LYS A 30 -7.44 0.94 8.17
CA LYS A 30 -7.81 1.21 9.55
C LYS A 30 -8.90 0.22 9.97
N ALA A 31 -8.66 -0.50 11.06
CA ALA A 31 -9.61 -1.42 11.65
C ALA A 31 -9.92 -0.96 13.08
N ARG A 32 -11.20 -1.07 13.47
CA ARG A 32 -11.61 -0.86 14.86
C ARG A 32 -11.36 -2.16 15.62
N ALA A 33 -10.50 -2.11 16.62
CA ALA A 33 -10.20 -3.27 17.45
C ALA A 33 -11.10 -3.28 18.69
N THR A 34 -12.42 -3.30 18.49
CA THR A 34 -13.40 -3.29 19.59
C THR A 34 -13.25 -4.48 20.53
N HIS A 35 -12.79 -5.63 20.02
CA HIS A 35 -12.55 -6.85 20.79
C HIS A 35 -11.19 -6.90 21.51
N LEU A 36 -10.27 -5.97 21.26
CA LEU A 36 -8.93 -5.94 21.89
C LEU A 36 -8.80 -4.91 23.01
N VAL A 37 -9.86 -4.13 23.30
CA VAL A 37 -9.77 -3.01 24.24
C VAL A 37 -11.03 -2.96 25.13
N LYS A 38 -10.83 -3.03 26.45
CA LYS A 38 -11.89 -2.88 27.47
C LYS A 38 -12.72 -1.59 27.31
N ASP A 39 -12.12 -0.54 26.75
CA ASP A 39 -12.72 0.79 26.56
C ASP A 39 -13.10 1.12 25.10
N GLY A 40 -13.16 0.13 24.19
CA GLY A 40 -13.88 0.24 22.92
C GLY A 40 -13.35 1.18 21.81
N HIS A 41 -12.31 1.99 22.05
CA HIS A 41 -11.98 3.12 21.15
C HIS A 41 -10.56 3.16 20.55
N LYS A 42 -9.84 2.04 20.44
CA LYS A 42 -8.54 2.03 19.73
C LYS A 42 -8.70 1.59 18.28
N THR A 43 -8.31 2.46 17.34
CA THR A 43 -8.16 2.10 15.93
C THR A 43 -6.74 1.62 15.66
N THR A 44 -6.61 0.47 14.99
CA THR A 44 -5.34 -0.08 14.52
C THR A 44 -5.28 -0.06 13.00
N LYS A 45 -4.13 -0.39 12.41
CA LYS A 45 -4.01 -0.63 10.96
C LYS A 45 -3.67 -2.10 10.73
N VAL A 46 -4.46 -2.76 9.90
CA VAL A 46 -4.22 -4.15 9.48
C VAL A 46 -3.69 -4.16 8.05
N THR A 47 -2.73 -5.04 7.77
CA THR A 47 -2.23 -5.26 6.41
C THR A 47 -3.28 -6.06 5.63
N LEU A 48 -3.76 -5.50 4.52
CA LEU A 48 -4.70 -6.15 3.63
C LEU A 48 -4.00 -6.77 2.41
N SER A 49 -2.93 -6.13 1.95
CA SER A 49 -2.12 -6.61 0.83
C SER A 49 -0.65 -6.37 1.13
N ASP A 50 0.19 -7.34 0.81
CA ASP A 50 1.63 -7.26 0.90
C ASP A 50 2.22 -8.00 -0.31
N LEU A 51 2.65 -7.23 -1.30
CA LEU A 51 3.05 -7.74 -2.61
C LEU A 51 4.51 -7.41 -2.88
N LEU A 52 5.29 -8.45 -3.18
CA LEU A 52 6.63 -8.32 -3.73
C LEU A 52 6.53 -8.45 -5.25
N LEU A 53 6.94 -7.40 -5.96
CA LEU A 53 6.69 -7.21 -7.38
C LEU A 53 7.99 -6.88 -8.11
N THR A 54 8.12 -7.32 -9.35
CA THR A 54 9.12 -6.81 -10.29
C THR A 54 8.72 -5.42 -10.79
N HIS A 55 9.62 -4.76 -11.53
CA HIS A 55 9.28 -3.48 -12.18
C HIS A 55 8.05 -3.63 -13.09
N ASP A 56 8.03 -4.64 -13.97
CA ASP A 56 6.91 -4.85 -14.90
C ASP A 56 5.58 -5.12 -14.18
N GLN A 57 5.61 -5.99 -13.15
CA GLN A 57 4.42 -6.29 -12.36
C GLN A 57 3.87 -5.08 -11.60
N LEU A 58 4.74 -4.15 -11.20
CA LEU A 58 4.34 -2.92 -10.53
C LEU A 58 3.55 -1.99 -11.46
N TYR A 59 3.90 -1.93 -12.75
CA TYR A 59 3.16 -1.14 -13.75
C TYR A 59 1.90 -1.85 -14.26
N ASN A 60 1.90 -3.18 -14.27
CA ASN A 60 0.80 -4.02 -14.76
C ASN A 60 -0.03 -4.65 -13.62
N LEU A 61 -0.27 -3.91 -12.53
CA LEU A 61 -1.04 -4.39 -11.39
C LEU A 61 -2.50 -4.72 -11.76
N ASP A 62 -2.94 -5.92 -11.38
CA ASP A 62 -4.35 -6.28 -11.40
C ASP A 62 -5.05 -5.81 -10.10
N TYR A 63 -5.87 -4.76 -10.23
CA TYR A 63 -6.61 -4.15 -9.12
C TYR A 63 -7.88 -4.93 -8.70
N SER A 64 -8.15 -6.08 -9.32
CA SER A 64 -9.22 -6.99 -8.91
C SER A 64 -8.74 -8.12 -7.98
N LEU A 65 -7.42 -8.24 -7.78
CA LEU A 65 -6.80 -9.35 -7.05
C LEU A 65 -6.06 -8.88 -5.79
N ASN A 66 -5.68 -9.86 -4.95
CA ASN A 66 -4.76 -9.68 -3.81
C ASN A 66 -5.17 -8.60 -2.79
N GLY A 67 -6.47 -8.37 -2.60
CA GLY A 67 -6.98 -7.37 -1.66
C GLY A 67 -6.93 -5.92 -2.16
N LEU A 68 -6.52 -5.71 -3.42
CA LEU A 68 -6.69 -4.45 -4.12
C LEU A 68 -8.13 -4.30 -4.63
N ARG A 69 -8.51 -3.06 -4.92
CA ARG A 69 -9.80 -2.67 -5.50
C ARG A 69 -9.55 -1.68 -6.63
N ALA A 70 -10.48 -1.59 -7.58
CA ALA A 70 -10.42 -0.62 -8.67
C ALA A 70 -10.22 0.83 -8.17
N ASP A 71 -10.84 1.19 -7.04
CA ASP A 71 -10.68 2.49 -6.39
C ASP A 71 -9.25 2.81 -5.92
N ASP A 72 -8.42 1.79 -5.72
CA ASP A 72 -7.04 1.96 -5.27
C ASP A 72 -6.13 2.42 -6.43
N LYS A 73 -6.52 2.12 -7.67
CA LYS A 73 -5.73 2.35 -8.89
C LYS A 73 -5.15 3.75 -8.97
N ALA A 74 -6.00 4.77 -8.94
CA ALA A 74 -5.54 6.15 -9.08
C ALA A 74 -4.55 6.56 -7.98
N THR A 75 -4.68 6.04 -6.76
CA THR A 75 -3.76 6.37 -5.66
C THR A 75 -2.44 5.62 -5.78
N ILE A 76 -2.47 4.35 -6.18
CA ILE A 76 -1.29 3.51 -6.37
C ILE A 76 -0.49 3.98 -7.59
N GLU A 77 -1.12 4.31 -8.71
CA GLU A 77 -0.45 4.85 -9.90
C GLU A 77 0.26 6.19 -9.59
N LEU A 78 -0.40 7.05 -8.81
CA LEU A 78 0.20 8.31 -8.37
C LEU A 78 1.38 8.05 -7.43
N LEU A 79 1.25 7.11 -6.49
CA LEU A 79 2.33 6.66 -5.61
C LEU A 79 3.54 6.18 -6.43
N ILE A 80 3.32 5.29 -7.39
CA ILE A 80 4.37 4.79 -8.30
C ILE A 80 5.03 5.95 -9.06
N GLY A 81 4.24 6.88 -9.60
CA GLY A 81 4.75 8.07 -10.28
C GLY A 81 5.65 8.93 -9.39
N GLU A 82 5.22 9.23 -8.15
CA GLU A 82 6.03 9.96 -7.17
C GLU A 82 7.31 9.20 -6.79
N PHE A 83 7.22 7.87 -6.68
CA PHE A 83 8.36 7.02 -6.37
C PHE A 83 9.47 7.13 -7.40
N PHE A 84 9.13 7.13 -8.69
CA PHE A 84 10.13 7.20 -9.75
C PHE A 84 10.51 8.64 -10.10
N LYS A 85 9.61 9.64 -9.93
CA LYS A 85 9.94 11.06 -10.17
C LYS A 85 10.90 11.64 -9.14
N ASN A 86 10.74 11.32 -7.86
CA ASN A 86 11.62 11.80 -6.78
C ASN A 86 12.97 11.04 -6.73
N GLY A 87 13.36 10.36 -7.81
CA GLY A 87 14.62 9.62 -7.95
C GLY A 87 15.57 10.21 -8.98
N LYS A 88 15.25 11.39 -9.51
CA LYS A 88 16.18 12.25 -10.25
C LYS A 88 16.87 13.21 -9.31
#